data_AF-A0A3S9N0N2-F1
#
_entry.id   AF-A0A3S9N0N2-F1
#
_cell.length_a   1.000
_cell.length_b   1.000
_cell.length_c   1.000
_cell.angle_alpha   90.00
_cell.angle_beta   90.00
_cell.angle_gamma   90.00
#
_symmetry.space_group_name_H-M   'P 1'
#
loop_
_entity.id
_entity.type
_entity.pdbx_description
1 polymer ?
#
loop_
_entity_poly.entity_id
_entity_poly.type
_entity_poly.pdbx_seq_one_letter_code
_entity_poly.pdbx_strand_id
1 'polypeptide(L)'
;MKQFKTILSIIIAALALTSCDNDRVLFKTNLETNDQKTNITYSPNLNFEFVVDSASVLLDNEDLKNALRGETAKGGTLYKSDRFQVKLFLTTFYYSGVYQYEFKLRTFSKDMKIIDSYTFSQTTRDPACAATLTSDLEITKSCEDGSEIIAQIDDYGKFIER
;
A
#
# COMPACT_ATOMS: atom_id res chain seq x y z
N MET A 1 -7.39 -24.62 -52.26
CA MET A 1 -7.74 -24.79 -50.82
C MET A 1 -6.55 -25.29 -49.98
N LYS A 2 -5.33 -24.73 -50.14
CA LYS A 2 -4.17 -25.10 -49.29
C LYS A 2 -3.52 -23.91 -48.57
N GLN A 3 -3.76 -22.67 -49.01
CA GLN A 3 -3.19 -21.48 -48.40
C GLN A 3 -4.01 -20.86 -47.27
N PHE A 4 -5.29 -21.25 -47.13
CA PHE A 4 -6.17 -20.73 -46.07
C PHE A 4 -5.89 -21.35 -44.69
N LYS A 5 -5.23 -22.52 -44.64
CA LYS A 5 -4.93 -23.21 -43.37
C LYS A 5 -3.70 -22.66 -42.65
N THR A 6 -2.77 -22.03 -43.38
CA THR A 6 -1.52 -21.54 -42.80
C THR A 6 -1.67 -20.18 -42.12
N ILE A 7 -2.63 -19.35 -42.56
CA ILE A 7 -2.85 -18.01 -42.00
C ILE A 7 -3.58 -18.08 -40.65
N LEU A 8 -4.45 -19.08 -40.44
CA LEU A 8 -5.22 -19.23 -39.19
C LEU A 8 -4.32 -19.64 -38.00
N SER A 9 -3.21 -20.34 -38.25
CA SER A 9 -2.29 -20.78 -37.20
C SER A 9 -1.40 -19.67 -36.64
N ILE A 10 -1.18 -18.59 -37.41
CA ILE A 10 -0.32 -17.47 -36.99
C ILE A 10 -1.10 -16.49 -36.08
N ILE A 11 -2.41 -16.38 -36.24
CA ILE A 11 -3.26 -15.49 -35.42
C ILE A 11 -3.47 -16.05 -34.01
N ILE A 12 -3.49 -17.38 -33.84
CA ILE A 12 -3.70 -18.02 -32.53
C ILE A 12 -2.42 -17.96 -31.66
N ALA A 13 -1.23 -17.94 -32.26
CA ALA A 13 0.03 -17.79 -31.54
C ALA A 13 0.28 -16.36 -31.03
N ALA A 14 -0.38 -15.36 -31.61
CA ALA A 14 -0.26 -13.96 -31.17
C ALA A 14 -1.15 -13.62 -29.97
N LEU A 15 -2.16 -14.45 -29.64
CA LEU A 15 -3.07 -14.23 -28.51
C LEU A 15 -2.59 -14.86 -27.19
N ALA A 16 -1.50 -15.64 -27.22
CA ALA A 16 -1.00 -16.33 -26.03
C ALA A 16 0.06 -15.55 -25.23
N LEU A 17 0.42 -14.32 -25.64
CA LEU A 17 1.49 -13.53 -25.02
C LEU A 17 1.02 -12.38 -24.13
N THR A 18 -0.28 -12.25 -23.87
CA THR A 18 -0.80 -11.28 -22.88
C THR A 18 -1.13 -11.96 -21.55
N SER A 19 -0.21 -12.79 -21.03
CA SER A 19 -0.15 -13.02 -19.60
C SER A 19 0.52 -11.80 -18.99
N CYS A 20 -0.23 -10.70 -18.86
CA CYS A 20 0.21 -9.60 -18.01
C CYS A 20 0.35 -10.16 -16.60
N ASP A 21 1.58 -10.12 -16.11
CA ASP A 21 1.98 -10.53 -14.76
C ASP A 21 1.37 -9.53 -13.77
N ASN A 22 0.08 -9.73 -13.45
CA ASN A 22 -0.73 -8.83 -12.63
C ASN A 22 -0.38 -8.90 -11.12
N ASP A 23 0.53 -9.79 -10.73
CA ASP A 23 0.97 -10.00 -9.34
C ASP A 23 2.19 -9.14 -8.94
N ARG A 24 2.50 -8.09 -9.70
CA ARG A 24 3.62 -7.21 -9.37
C ARG A 24 3.39 -6.52 -8.02
N VAL A 25 4.29 -6.74 -7.08
CA VAL A 25 4.30 -6.04 -5.77
C VAL A 25 4.58 -4.54 -5.97
N LEU A 26 3.67 -3.69 -5.49
CA LEU A 26 3.81 -2.24 -5.46
C LEU A 26 4.55 -1.77 -4.20
N PHE A 27 4.22 -2.35 -3.05
CA PHE A 27 4.85 -2.05 -1.78
C PHE A 27 4.69 -3.21 -0.81
N LYS A 28 5.72 -3.48 -0.01
CA LYS A 28 5.71 -4.54 1.00
C LYS A 28 6.43 -4.08 2.26
N THR A 29 5.89 -4.43 3.42
CA THR A 29 6.59 -4.39 4.70
C THR A 29 6.90 -5.80 5.19
N ASN A 30 7.95 -5.94 5.99
CA ASN A 30 8.27 -7.16 6.74
C ASN A 30 8.51 -6.79 8.20
N LEU A 31 8.23 -7.74 9.10
CA LEU A 31 8.58 -7.61 10.51
C LEU A 31 9.95 -8.24 10.75
N GLU A 32 10.80 -7.54 11.48
CA GLU A 32 12.09 -8.04 11.94
C GLU A 32 12.13 -7.95 13.47
N THR A 33 12.10 -9.09 14.14
CA THR A 33 12.15 -9.16 15.60
C THR A 33 13.59 -9.40 16.05
N ASN A 34 14.19 -8.42 16.73
CA ASN A 34 15.50 -8.56 17.38
C ASN A 34 15.37 -8.16 18.85
N ASP A 35 15.86 -8.99 19.78
CA ASP A 35 15.92 -8.71 21.22
C ASP A 35 14.62 -8.14 21.82
N GLN A 36 13.47 -8.76 21.50
CA GLN A 36 12.12 -8.33 21.91
C GLN A 36 11.61 -7.01 21.32
N LYS A 37 12.27 -6.48 20.28
CA LYS A 37 11.81 -5.32 19.52
C LYS A 37 11.41 -5.75 18.11
N THR A 38 10.14 -5.55 17.76
CA THR A 38 9.63 -5.74 16.40
C THR A 38 9.83 -4.44 15.62
N ASN A 39 10.75 -4.48 14.66
CA ASN A 39 10.96 -3.41 13.67
C ASN A 39 10.20 -3.72 12.37
N ILE A 40 9.97 -2.70 11.56
CA ILE A 40 9.46 -2.85 10.18
C ILE A 40 10.56 -2.48 9.17
N THR A 41 10.80 -3.37 8.21
CA THR A 41 11.52 -3.05 6.97
C THR A 41 10.55 -3.02 5.80
N TYR A 42 10.90 -2.29 4.73
CA TYR A 42 10.00 -2.10 3.60
C TYR A 42 10.71 -2.02 2.25
N SER A 43 9.97 -2.35 1.19
CA SER A 43 10.44 -2.33 -0.20
C SER A 43 9.31 -1.91 -1.17
N PRO A 44 9.60 -1.11 -2.22
CA PRO A 44 10.88 -0.47 -2.47
C PRO A 44 11.21 0.59 -1.41
N ASN A 45 12.48 0.99 -1.32
CA ASN A 45 12.87 2.08 -0.44
C ASN A 45 12.23 3.39 -0.95
N LEU A 46 11.38 4.00 -0.11
CA LEU A 46 10.66 5.23 -0.43
C LEU A 46 11.22 6.38 0.40
N ASN A 47 11.38 7.54 -0.23
CA ASN A 47 11.64 8.77 0.49
C ASN A 47 10.34 9.26 1.12
N PHE A 48 10.36 9.45 2.44
CA PHE A 48 9.25 10.01 3.20
C PHE A 48 9.54 11.48 3.51
N GLU A 49 8.60 12.35 3.17
CA GLU A 49 8.72 13.79 3.38
C GLU A 49 7.73 14.25 4.45
N PHE A 50 8.18 15.11 5.36
CA PHE A 50 7.29 15.77 6.33
C PHE A 50 6.33 16.70 5.60
N VAL A 51 5.04 16.54 5.87
CA VAL A 51 3.99 17.36 5.25
C VAL A 51 3.72 18.58 6.12
N VAL A 52 4.35 19.71 5.78
CA VAL A 52 4.07 21.02 6.40
C VAL A 52 3.05 21.80 5.55
N ASP A 53 3.25 21.83 4.23
CA ASP A 53 2.35 22.51 3.29
C ASP A 53 1.20 21.61 2.83
N SER A 54 -0.01 22.17 2.70
CA SER A 54 -1.24 21.46 2.32
C SER A 54 -1.64 20.31 3.26
N ALA A 55 -1.17 20.35 4.50
CA ALA A 55 -1.49 19.36 5.54
C ALA A 55 -3.01 19.17 5.72
N SER A 56 -3.80 20.24 5.66
CA SER A 56 -5.27 20.18 5.77
C SER A 56 -5.98 19.44 4.63
N VAL A 57 -5.32 19.24 3.48
CA VAL A 57 -5.88 18.51 2.33
C VAL A 57 -5.43 17.04 2.34
N LEU A 58 -4.22 16.78 2.84
CA LEU A 58 -3.58 15.46 2.78
C LEU A 58 -3.75 14.63 4.05
N LEU A 59 -3.94 15.29 5.18
CA LEU A 59 -3.96 14.71 6.51
C LEU A 59 -5.36 14.84 7.11
N ASP A 60 -5.80 13.79 7.80
CA ASP A 60 -6.93 13.93 8.71
C ASP A 60 -6.50 14.68 10.00
N ASN A 61 -7.45 14.94 10.90
CA ASN A 61 -7.17 15.71 12.12
C ASN A 61 -6.17 15.02 13.06
N GLU A 62 -6.09 13.69 13.06
CA GLU A 62 -5.15 12.95 13.89
C GLU A 62 -3.76 13.01 13.28
N ASP A 63 -3.66 12.77 11.98
CA ASP A 63 -2.42 12.88 11.22
C ASP A 63 -1.87 14.31 11.25
N LEU A 64 -2.72 15.34 11.26
CA LEU A 64 -2.29 16.73 11.41
C LEU A 64 -1.66 16.96 12.80
N LYS A 65 -2.25 16.42 13.87
CA LYS A 65 -1.66 16.50 15.21
C LYS A 65 -0.31 15.78 15.28
N ASN A 66 -0.20 14.61 14.66
CA ASN A 66 1.03 13.84 14.62
C ASN A 66 2.08 14.49 13.70
N ALA A 67 1.68 15.05 12.55
CA ALA A 67 2.57 15.80 11.67
C ALA A 67 3.11 17.07 12.33
N LEU A 68 2.30 17.79 13.14
CA LEU A 68 2.77 18.91 13.96
C LEU A 68 3.80 18.50 15.02
N ARG A 69 3.81 17.21 15.41
CA ARG A 69 4.83 16.61 16.29
C ARG A 69 6.03 16.06 15.51
N GLY A 70 6.02 16.13 14.18
CA GLY A 70 7.05 15.53 13.33
C GLY A 70 6.99 14.01 13.30
N GLU A 71 5.82 13.43 13.54
CA GLU A 71 5.63 11.98 13.67
C GLU A 71 5.09 11.34 12.38
N THR A 72 4.43 12.12 11.50
CA THR A 72 3.87 11.63 10.23
C THR A 72 4.62 12.18 9.02
N ALA A 73 5.06 11.28 8.16
CA ALA A 73 5.67 11.59 6.88
C ALA A 73 4.93 10.90 5.72
N LYS A 74 4.93 11.54 4.56
CA LYS A 74 4.23 11.08 3.36
C LYS A 74 5.23 10.47 2.38
N GLY A 75 4.93 9.27 1.92
CA GLY A 75 5.67 8.60 0.86
C GLY A 75 5.20 8.98 -0.54
N GLY A 76 5.70 8.24 -1.53
CA GLY A 76 5.31 8.38 -2.93
C GLY A 76 3.87 7.95 -3.23
N THR A 77 3.45 8.20 -4.47
CA THR A 77 2.22 7.62 -5.01
C THR A 77 2.52 6.18 -5.45
N LEU A 78 1.85 5.21 -4.85
CA LEU A 78 2.03 3.78 -5.15
C LEU A 78 1.24 3.36 -6.38
N TYR A 79 0.07 3.97 -6.58
CA TYR A 79 -0.84 3.66 -7.68
C TYR A 79 -1.59 4.91 -8.12
N LYS A 80 -1.93 4.99 -9.41
CA LYS A 80 -2.74 6.06 -9.98
C LYS A 80 -3.59 5.53 -11.12
N SER A 81 -4.89 5.82 -11.05
CA SER A 81 -5.86 5.59 -12.12
C SER A 81 -6.53 6.90 -12.55
N ASP A 82 -7.49 6.79 -13.47
CA ASP A 82 -8.37 7.89 -13.85
C ASP A 82 -9.39 8.27 -12.77
N ARG A 83 -9.50 7.51 -11.69
CA ARG A 83 -10.49 7.78 -10.63
C ARG A 83 -9.83 8.23 -9.34
N PHE A 84 -8.75 7.56 -8.95
CA PHE A 84 -8.07 7.82 -7.69
C PHE A 84 -6.57 7.58 -7.79
N GLN A 85 -5.87 8.00 -6.74
CA GLN A 85 -4.47 7.66 -6.51
C GLN A 85 -4.31 7.12 -5.08
N VAL A 86 -3.37 6.19 -4.90
CA VAL A 86 -3.04 5.61 -3.61
C VAL A 86 -1.71 6.18 -3.16
N LYS A 87 -1.67 6.72 -1.94
CA LYS A 87 -0.46 7.21 -1.30
C LYS A 87 -0.22 6.50 0.01
N LEU A 88 1.05 6.39 0.36
CA LEU A 88 1.51 5.79 1.61
C LEU A 88 1.92 6.87 2.60
N PHE A 89 1.59 6.66 3.86
CA PHE A 89 2.01 7.49 4.98
C PHE A 89 2.70 6.61 6.01
N LEU A 90 3.77 7.12 6.60
CA LEU A 90 4.47 6.53 7.72
C LEU A 90 4.29 7.42 8.93
N THR A 91 3.72 6.87 10.00
CA THR A 91 3.72 7.50 11.32
C THR A 91 4.67 6.76 12.24
N THR A 92 5.54 7.49 12.91
CA THR A 92 6.52 6.98 13.87
C THR A 92 6.14 7.47 15.26
N PHE A 93 6.02 6.55 16.21
CA PHE A 93 5.74 6.82 17.61
C PHE A 93 6.93 6.41 18.46
N TYR A 94 7.16 7.10 19.58
CA TYR A 94 8.15 6.68 20.57
C TYR A 94 7.44 6.37 21.89
N TYR A 95 7.38 5.09 22.24
CA TYR A 95 6.69 4.60 23.43
C TYR A 95 7.61 3.69 24.24
N SER A 96 7.72 3.93 25.54
CA SER A 96 8.49 3.09 26.48
C SER A 96 9.93 2.78 26.02
N GLY A 97 10.60 3.73 25.37
CA GLY A 97 11.99 3.57 24.92
C GLY A 97 12.15 2.88 23.56
N VAL A 98 11.06 2.63 22.82
CA VAL A 98 11.04 1.91 21.55
C VAL A 98 10.30 2.73 20.50
N TYR A 99 10.84 2.76 19.28
CA TYR A 99 10.14 3.31 18.12
C TYR A 99 9.12 2.30 17.62
N GLN A 100 7.90 2.77 17.42
CA GLN A 100 6.82 2.02 16.78
C GLN A 100 6.43 2.70 15.48
N TYR A 101 5.95 1.90 14.54
CA TYR A 101 5.67 2.35 13.18
C TYR A 101 4.24 1.99 12.79
N GLU A 102 3.59 2.89 12.06
CA GLU A 102 2.31 2.64 11.44
C GLU A 102 2.36 3.12 9.98
N PHE A 103 2.08 2.22 9.06
CA PHE A 103 1.93 2.53 7.64
C PHE A 103 0.45 2.62 7.32
N LYS A 104 0.02 3.78 6.84
CA LYS A 104 -1.34 3.99 6.34
C LYS A 104 -1.34 4.11 4.83
N LEU A 105 -2.23 3.38 4.17
CA LEU A 105 -2.60 3.65 2.79
C LEU A 105 -3.78 4.62 2.78
N ARG A 106 -3.76 5.56 1.86
CA ARG A 106 -4.86 6.51 1.66
C ARG A 106 -5.14 6.69 0.18
N THR A 107 -6.42 6.64 -0.16
CA THR A 107 -6.91 6.88 -1.50
C THR A 107 -7.40 8.32 -1.61
N PHE A 108 -7.11 8.95 -2.75
CA PHE A 108 -7.51 10.32 -3.04
C PHE A 108 -8.19 10.38 -4.39
N SER A 109 -9.26 11.16 -4.49
CA SER A 109 -9.88 11.53 -5.77
C SER A 109 -8.95 12.44 -6.58
N LYS A 110 -9.33 12.70 -7.84
CA LYS A 110 -8.62 13.64 -8.73
C LYS A 110 -8.49 15.05 -8.16
N ASP A 111 -9.47 15.51 -7.38
CA ASP A 111 -9.47 16.81 -6.69
C ASP A 111 -8.79 16.76 -5.31
N MET A 112 -7.97 15.73 -5.05
CA MET A 112 -7.18 15.57 -3.83
C MET A 112 -8.00 15.41 -2.55
N LYS A 113 -9.29 15.06 -2.64
CA LYS A 113 -10.08 14.71 -1.45
C LYS A 113 -9.78 13.28 -1.03
N ILE A 114 -9.66 13.09 0.28
CA ILE A 114 -9.53 11.75 0.87
C ILE A 114 -10.81 10.98 0.57
N ILE A 115 -10.67 9.83 -0.10
CA ILE A 115 -11.77 8.91 -0.34
C ILE A 115 -11.85 7.95 0.85
N ASP A 116 -10.73 7.33 1.20
CA ASP A 116 -10.67 6.33 2.26
C ASP A 116 -9.24 6.15 2.81
N SER A 117 -9.10 5.49 3.94
CA SER A 117 -7.80 5.20 4.59
C SER A 117 -7.77 3.81 5.21
N TYR A 118 -6.61 3.17 5.20
CA TYR A 118 -6.43 1.81 5.67
C TYR A 118 -5.10 1.64 6.41
N THR A 119 -5.13 0.96 7.55
CA THR A 119 -3.92 0.65 8.32
C THR A 119 -3.22 -0.57 7.71
N PHE A 120 -2.28 -0.29 6.83
CA PHE A 120 -1.59 -1.27 6.00
C PHE A 120 -0.71 -2.19 6.84
N SER A 121 0.19 -1.63 7.66
CA SER A 121 1.07 -2.42 8.53
C SER A 121 1.40 -1.63 9.80
N GLN A 122 1.67 -2.29 10.92
CA GLN A 122 1.90 -1.60 12.19
C GLN A 122 2.72 -2.44 13.18
N THR A 123 3.44 -1.76 14.06
CA THR A 123 4.03 -2.30 15.30
C THR A 123 3.50 -1.62 16.57
N THR A 124 2.53 -0.72 16.42
CA THR A 124 1.91 0.06 17.52
C THR A 124 0.88 -0.75 18.32
N ARG A 125 0.38 -1.84 17.75
CA ARG A 125 -0.62 -2.74 18.37
C ARG A 125 -0.11 -4.17 18.38
N ASP A 126 -0.66 -4.96 19.28
CA ASP A 126 -0.46 -6.40 19.38
C ASP A 126 -1.69 -7.11 18.76
N PRO A 127 -1.52 -7.97 17.74
CA PRO A 127 -0.25 -8.36 17.11
C PRO A 127 0.30 -7.28 16.16
N ALA A 128 1.63 -7.23 16.04
CA ALA A 128 2.26 -6.50 14.96
C ALA A 128 1.96 -7.21 13.62
N CYS A 129 1.85 -6.43 12.54
CA CYS A 129 1.50 -6.99 11.24
C CYS A 129 2.33 -6.37 10.12
N ALA A 130 2.83 -7.22 9.23
CA ALA A 130 3.38 -6.86 7.93
C ALA A 130 2.29 -6.91 6.85
N ALA A 131 2.51 -6.23 5.73
CA ALA A 131 1.58 -6.29 4.60
C ALA A 131 2.25 -6.14 3.24
N THR A 132 1.57 -6.66 2.21
CA THR A 132 1.95 -6.54 0.81
C THR A 132 0.79 -5.92 0.03
N LEU A 133 1.08 -4.95 -0.84
CA LEU A 133 0.16 -4.38 -1.82
C LEU A 133 0.61 -4.78 -3.22
N THR A 134 -0.27 -5.40 -4.01
CA THR A 134 -0.02 -5.81 -5.40
C THR A 134 -0.57 -4.80 -6.41
N SER A 135 -0.24 -4.96 -7.69
CA SER A 135 -0.77 -4.14 -8.79
C SER A 135 -2.28 -4.28 -9.00
N ASP A 136 -2.87 -5.40 -8.58
CA ASP A 136 -4.32 -5.62 -8.56
C ASP A 136 -5.02 -4.96 -7.36
N LEU A 137 -4.26 -4.16 -6.60
CA LEU A 137 -4.71 -3.42 -5.42
C LEU A 137 -5.25 -4.32 -4.31
N GLU A 138 -4.78 -5.56 -4.29
CA GLU A 138 -4.98 -6.47 -3.17
C GLU A 138 -3.93 -6.20 -2.10
N ILE A 139 -4.38 -6.21 -0.86
CA ILE A 139 -3.59 -6.05 0.35
C ILE A 139 -3.67 -7.36 1.11
N THR A 140 -2.53 -8.03 1.27
CA THR A 140 -2.41 -9.20 2.15
C THR A 140 -1.63 -8.78 3.38
N LYS A 141 -2.26 -8.90 4.55
CA LYS A 141 -1.66 -8.54 5.84
C LYS A 141 -1.48 -9.81 6.66
N SER A 142 -0.28 -10.00 7.20
CA SER A 142 0.08 -11.16 8.03
C SER A 142 0.58 -10.65 9.38
N CYS A 143 -0.03 -11.15 10.46
CA CYS A 143 0.26 -10.72 11.83
C CYS A 143 1.05 -11.78 12.61
N GLU A 144 1.74 -11.36 13.68
CA GLU A 144 2.57 -12.24 14.51
C GLU A 144 1.78 -13.39 15.18
N ASP A 145 0.48 -13.22 15.40
CA ASP A 145 -0.43 -14.25 15.92
C ASP A 145 -0.81 -15.32 14.87
N GLY A 146 -0.31 -15.19 13.64
CA GLY A 146 -0.61 -16.07 12.51
C GLY A 146 -1.91 -15.72 11.79
N SER A 147 -2.61 -14.65 12.18
CA SER A 147 -3.78 -14.18 11.44
C SER A 147 -3.38 -13.56 10.10
N GLU A 148 -4.25 -13.77 9.10
CA GLU A 148 -4.14 -13.17 7.78
C GLU A 148 -5.41 -12.37 7.49
N ILE A 149 -5.25 -11.15 7.00
CA ILE A 149 -6.34 -10.26 6.61
C ILE A 149 -6.12 -9.88 5.15
N ILE A 150 -7.15 -10.06 4.33
CA ILE A 150 -7.12 -9.68 2.92
C ILE A 150 -8.07 -8.51 2.73
N ALA A 151 -7.56 -7.43 2.15
CA ALA A 151 -8.36 -6.29 1.73
C ALA A 151 -8.12 -5.99 0.25
N GLN A 152 -9.09 -5.39 -0.42
CA GLN A 152 -8.93 -4.92 -1.79
C GLN A 152 -9.38 -3.46 -1.90
N ILE A 153 -8.67 -2.68 -2.71
CA ILE A 153 -9.12 -1.35 -3.12
C ILE A 153 -10.03 -1.51 -4.33
N ASP A 154 -11.30 -1.11 -4.20
CA ASP A 154 -12.26 -1.20 -5.29
C ASP A 154 -12.04 -0.13 -6.38
N ASP A 155 -12.85 -0.21 -7.44
CA ASP A 155 -12.83 0.74 -8.57
C ASP A 155 -13.18 2.18 -8.20
N TYR A 156 -13.60 2.46 -6.97
CA TYR A 156 -13.92 3.77 -6.43
C TYR A 156 -12.89 4.25 -5.40
N GLY A 157 -11.86 3.46 -5.11
CA GLY A 157 -10.83 3.79 -4.14
C GLY A 157 -11.23 3.49 -2.69
N LYS A 158 -12.22 2.62 -2.45
CA LYS A 158 -12.63 2.18 -1.10
C LYS A 158 -11.89 0.90 -0.72
N PHE A 159 -11.50 0.80 0.55
CA PHE A 159 -10.88 -0.42 1.08
C PHE A 159 -11.98 -1.37 1.56
N ILE A 160 -11.98 -2.60 1.05
CA ILE A 160 -12.96 -3.64 1.40
C ILE A 160 -12.23 -4.86 1.95
N GLU A 161 -12.43 -5.19 3.22
CA GLU A 161 -11.91 -6.41 3.85
C GLU A 161 -12.78 -7.63 3.48
N ARG A 162 -12.15 -8.80 3.33
CA ARG A 162 -12.77 -10.07 2.95
C ARG A 162 -12.57 -11.15 3.99
#